data_AF-A0A953YI70-F1
#
_entry.id   AF-A0A953YI70-F1
#
_cell.length_a   1.000
_cell.length_b   1.000
_cell.length_c   1.000
_cell.angle_alpha   90.00
_cell.angle_beta   90.00
_cell.angle_gamma   90.00
#
_symmetry.space_group_name_H-M   'P 1'
#
loop_
_entity.id
_entity.type
_entity.pdbx_description
1 polymer ?
#
loop_
_entity_poly.entity_id
_entity_poly.type
_entity_poly.pdbx_seq_one_letter_code
_entity_poly.pdbx_strand_id
1 'polypeptide(L)' 'MGVSIWQILIVVLIIAVLFGAGRIPRLMGDVAKGIKSFKAGMKDDDEDTAHLNKPAGQVEQKGSSQQKDPAQS' A
#
# COMPACT_ATOMS: atom_id res chain seq x y z
N MET A 1 -22.62 24.59 17.64
CA MET A 1 -21.27 24.91 17.14
C MET A 1 -20.60 23.61 16.72
N GLY A 2 -20.79 23.18 15.47
CA GLY A 2 -20.28 21.90 14.98
C GLY A 2 -18.81 22.01 14.55
N VAL A 3 -18.09 20.89 14.59
CA VAL A 3 -16.73 20.83 14.06
C VAL A 3 -16.81 21.01 12.54
N SER A 4 -16.42 22.19 12.04
CA SER A 4 -16.33 22.45 10.61
C SER A 4 -15.10 21.77 10.02
N ILE A 5 -15.22 21.35 8.75
CA ILE A 5 -14.14 20.73 7.97
C ILE A 5 -12.86 21.57 8.00
N TRP A 6 -12.99 22.90 8.00
CA TRP A 6 -11.88 23.85 8.14
C TRP A 6 -11.04 23.63 9.41
N GLN A 7 -11.68 23.30 10.53
CA GLN A 7 -10.96 23.06 11.80
C GLN A 7 -10.24 21.72 11.79
N ILE A 8 -10.84 20.70 11.16
CA ILE A 8 -10.22 19.39 11.01
C ILE A 8 -8.94 19.51 10.17
N LEU A 9 -8.96 20.27 9.08
CA LEU A 9 -7.77 20.48 8.25
C LEU A 9 -6.61 21.14 9.02
N ILE A 10 -6.92 22.16 9.82
CA ILE A 10 -5.92 22.85 10.65
C ILE A 10 -5.32 21.89 11.69
N VAL A 11 -6.15 21.09 12.35
CA VAL A 11 -5.67 20.10 13.34
C VAL A 11 -4.80 19.03 12.68
N VAL A 12 -5.21 18.52 11.52
CA VAL A 12 -4.44 17.52 10.76
C VAL A 12 -3.08 18.09 10.35
N LEU A 13 -3.01 19.36 9.95
CA LEU A 13 -1.76 20.02 9.61
C LEU A 13 -0.79 20.05 10.79
N ILE A 14 -1.27 20.41 11.99
CA ILE A 14 -0.44 20.44 13.20
C ILE A 14 0.08 19.04 13.53
N ILE A 15 -0.78 18.02 13.49
CA ILE A 15 -0.37 16.63 13.75
C ILE A 15 0.65 16.17 12.70
N ALA A 16 0.46 16.52 11.42
CA ALA A 16 1.40 16.17 10.35
C ALA A 16 2.79 16.80 10.56
N VAL A 17 2.88 18.02 11.10
CA VAL A 17 4.16 18.68 11.42
C VAL A 17 4.82 18.03 12.64
N LEU A 18 4.05 17.70 13.69
CA LEU A 18 4.59 17.08 14.91
C LEU A 18 5.07 15.64 14.68
N PHE A 19 4.33 14.86 13.90
CA PHE A 19 4.67 13.47 13.60
C PHE A 19 5.59 13.33 12.37
N GLY A 20 5.67 14.37 11.54
CA GLY A 20 6.45 14.41 10.31
C GLY A 20 5.80 13.66 9.15
N ALA A 21 6.05 14.14 7.92
CA ALA A 21 5.46 13.60 6.69
C ALA A 21 5.87 12.15 6.37
N GLY A 22 6.93 11.61 7.00
CA GLY A 22 7.38 10.23 6.77
C GLY A 22 6.68 9.18 7.62
N ARG A 23 6.13 9.54 8.78
CA ARG A 23 5.48 8.57 9.70
C ARG A 23 4.05 8.25 9.29
N ILE A 24 3.27 9.24 8.88
CA ILE A 24 1.86 9.04 8.52
C ILE A 24 1.68 8.08 7.33
N PRO A 25 2.39 8.20 6.20
CA PRO A 25 2.20 7.32 5.04
C PRO A 25 2.53 5.86 5.34
N ARG A 26 3.56 5.61 6.16
CA ARG A 26 3.97 4.25 6.55
C ARG A 26 2.93 3.58 7.43
N LEU A 27 2.41 4.29 8.43
CA LEU A 27 1.36 3.80 9.34
C LEU A 27 0.02 3.64 8.61
N MET A 28 -0.35 4.61 7.77
CA MET A 28 -1.59 4.54 6.99
C MET A 28 -1.53 3.40 5.97
N GLY A 29 -0.36 3.09 5.39
CA GLY A 29 -0.20 1.95 4.50
C GLY A 29 -0.55 0.60 5.15
N ASP A 30 -0.13 0.38 6.40
CA ASP A 30 -0.44 -0.85 7.12
C ASP A 30 -1.90 -0.89 7.60
N VAL A 31 -2.44 0.25 8.03
CA VAL A 31 -3.87 0.41 8.37
C VAL A 31 -4.76 0.20 7.14
N ALA A 32 -4.39 0.75 5.98
CA ALA A 32 -5.13 0.61 4.73
C ALA A 32 -5.14 -0.84 4.23
N LYS A 33 -4.03 -1.58 4.38
CA LYS A 33 -4.01 -3.03 4.09
C LYS A 33 -4.96 -3.79 5.01
N GLY A 34 -4.95 -3.50 6.32
CA GLY A 34 -5.86 -4.12 7.28
C GLY A 34 -7.34 -3.85 6.96
N ILE A 35 -7.69 -2.58 6.67
CA ILE A 35 -9.06 -2.20 6.29
C ILE A 35 -9.45 -2.81 4.93
N LYS A 36 -8.51 -2.91 3.97
CA LYS A 36 -8.76 -3.54 2.67
C LYS A 36 -9.03 -5.03 2.81
N SER A 37 -8.26 -5.75 3.63
CA SER A 37 -8.49 -7.17 3.93
C SER A 37 -9.78 -7.39 4.71
N PHE A 38 -10.11 -6.49 5.65
CA PHE A 38 -11.38 -6.54 6.39
C PHE A 38 -12.57 -6.33 5.45
N LYS A 39 -12.49 -5.35 4.55
CA LYS A 39 -13.55 -5.08 3.57
C LYS A 39 -13.64 -6.15 2.48
N ALA A 40 -12.51 -6.73 2.07
CA ALA A 40 -12.48 -7.86 1.16
C ALA A 40 -13.15 -9.08 1.79
N GLY A 41 -12.79 -9.45 3.04
CA GLY A 41 -13.41 -10.58 3.75
C GLY A 41 -14.91 -10.37 4.02
N MET A 42 -15.34 -9.13 4.26
CA MET A 42 -16.76 -8.81 4.41
C MET A 42 -17.53 -8.89 3.08
N LYS A 43 -16.87 -8.60 1.95
CA LYS A 43 -17.45 -8.74 0.60
C LYS A 43 -17.37 -10.16 0.06
N ASP A 44 -16.43 -10.98 0.53
CA ASP A 44 -16.30 -12.40 0.16
C ASP A 44 -17.48 -13.22 0.72
N ASP A 45 -18.10 -12.78 1.81
CA ASP A 45 -19.37 -13.33 2.35
C ASP A 45 -20.58 -13.00 1.46
N ASP A 46 -20.49 -11.93 0.64
CA ASP A 46 -21.54 -11.49 -0.30
C ASP A 46 -21.29 -11.93 -1.76
N GLU A 47 -20.04 -12.15 -2.18
CA GLU A 47 -19.65 -12.44 -3.57
C GLU A 47 -18.50 -13.47 -3.62
N ASP A 48 -18.84 -14.75 -3.46
CA ASP A 48 -17.99 -15.87 -3.85
C ASP A 48 -17.50 -15.64 -5.31
N THR A 49 -16.18 -15.66 -5.55
CA THR A 49 -15.43 -15.56 -6.84
C THR A 49 -15.07 -14.18 -7.43
N ALA A 50 -13.86 -13.66 -7.13
CA ALA A 50 -13.01 -12.93 -8.11
C ALA A 50 -11.56 -12.68 -7.62
N HIS A 51 -10.77 -13.73 -7.51
CA HIS A 51 -9.47 -13.84 -8.21
C HIS A 51 -8.55 -12.58 -8.25
N LEU A 52 -8.10 -11.99 -7.14
CA LEU A 52 -7.02 -10.96 -7.19
C LEU A 52 -6.02 -11.04 -6.02
N ASN A 53 -5.29 -12.15 -5.99
CA ASN A 53 -3.90 -12.13 -5.56
C ASN A 53 -3.06 -11.48 -6.68
N LYS A 54 -2.75 -10.18 -6.54
CA LYS A 54 -1.60 -9.59 -7.23
C LYS A 54 -0.57 -9.20 -6.16
N PRO A 55 0.54 -9.94 -6.03
CA PRO A 55 1.60 -9.54 -5.13
C PRO A 55 2.28 -8.29 -5.70
N ALA A 56 2.12 -7.17 -4.99
CA ALA A 56 2.97 -6.00 -5.16
C ALA A 56 4.34 -6.33 -4.54
N GLY A 57 5.20 -6.96 -5.34
CA GLY A 57 6.49 -7.45 -4.87
C GLY A 57 7.29 -8.19 -5.94
N GLN A 58 7.49 -7.58 -7.10
CA GLN A 58 8.63 -7.93 -7.96
C GLN A 58 9.33 -6.64 -8.40
N VAL A 59 10.11 -6.10 -7.47
CA VAL A 59 11.31 -5.33 -7.76
C VAL A 59 12.48 -6.16 -7.24
N GLU A 60 12.79 -7.23 -7.95
CA GLU A 60 14.09 -7.90 -7.81
C GLU A 60 14.80 -7.71 -9.14
N GLN A 61 15.60 -6.65 -9.19
CA GLN A 61 16.63 -6.45 -10.21
C GLN A 61 17.55 -7.67 -10.20
N LYS A 62 17.32 -8.57 -11.16
CA LYS A 62 18.27 -9.63 -11.51
C LYS A 62 19.46 -9.00 -12.22
N GLY A 63 20.37 -8.41 -11.43
CA GLY A 63 21.75 -8.24 -11.82
C GLY A 63 22.43 -9.61 -11.81
N SER A 64 22.72 -10.16 -12.98
CA SER A 64 23.79 -11.14 -13.19
C SER A 64 24.01 -11.25 -14.69
N SER A 65 25.08 -10.58 -15.10
CA SER A 65 25.86 -10.78 -16.31
C SER A 65 26.11 -12.26 -16.61
N GLN A 66 26.44 -12.51 -17.88
CA GLN A 66 27.41 -13.52 -18.35
C GLN A 66 26.84 -14.66 -19.20
N GLN A 67 27.48 -14.79 -20.37
CA GLN A 67 27.66 -16.00 -21.17
C GLN A 67 26.52 -16.40 -22.12
N LYS A 68 26.45 -15.72 -23.26
CA LYS A 68 26.00 -16.35 -24.51
C LYS A 68 27.25 -16.61 -25.37
N ASP A 69 27.85 -17.78 -25.18
CA ASP A 69 28.73 -18.40 -26.17
C ASP A 69 27.83 -19.19 -27.15
N PRO A 70 27.71 -18.80 -28.43
CA PRO A 70 27.24 -19.70 -29.46
C PRO A 70 28.47 -20.23 -30.21
N ALA A 71 29.14 -21.22 -29.64
CA ALA A 71 30.00 -22.13 -30.37
C ALA A 71 29.77 -23.52 -29.81
N GLN A 72 29.22 -24.41 -30.65
CA GLN A 72 29.36 -25.87 -30.71
C GLN A 72 28.27 -26.33 -31.71
N SER A 73 28.66 -26.57 -32.96
CA SER A 73 29.08 -27.87 -33.51
C SER A 73 27.90 -28.73 -33.92
#